data_AF-A0A956YFP2-F1
#
_entry.id   AF-A0A956YFP2-F1
#
_cell.length_a   1.000
_cell.length_b   1.000
_cell.length_c   1.000
_cell.angle_alpha   90.00
_cell.angle_beta   90.00
_cell.angle_gamma   90.00
#
_symmetry.space_group_name_H-M   'P 1'
#
loop_
_entity.id
_entity.type
_entity.pdbx_description
1 polymer ?
#
loop_
_entity_poly.entity_id
_entity_poly.type
_entity_poly.pdbx_seq_one_letter_code
_entity_poly.pdbx_strand_id
1 'polypeptide(L)'
;MPKTAKLHLLVTLAAFVLAFAALALRPTAPTSAQDVPLPIAPPDAAAGLAIYNERCIVCHGEMGDGRGEQALQAGLEPATFASEEFHLTADPTSMYNMITNGNMSAGMPPFGSASSNPLNEADIWNMIALAYSFGVRPQDIADGEALATELGADTTTWPELEYWFSRSNEAILAELATEDVLGVDVSSLSDEEKLSLVDYGRSLHYTYTDPLAAFAPVPLATINGTVINGTTNEAVTNGEVRLRAFTTQLEEVYSETISVNEDGSFEFQIENVPADWVFLADVPYGDLTFNSDAIQVSNLQPEAQLPLFVFDTISDPAVVTIDRLHMILTFADSRLLVSELYVFSNQAAAVFVGESGDYEQGTVQVGLPAGAENISFQRGFGTSLDSFLPATDFIQTGGFWADTVPLRPGAGSLNLLVSYDLPYDDSLQLAHPLAHIMAGSASVIMADAGVSVTDANWVSQGAQATTSGSFVSYSNSTLAGSDAISLTLDGRPSQIMDAQGNVLPVRNQTNELIVGGVALAGMLAVGFFLVQRWRTAPVGQTSAGAVPQVAIVPQPRRTKPNETQKSKLLEAIADLDDAYDAGEMDEAEYQSQRQELKALLTAVWQ
;
A
#
# COMPACT_ATOMS: atom_id res chain seq x y z
N MET A 1 45.75 6.97 54.33
CA MET A 1 45.76 5.50 54.50
C MET A 1 47.19 5.01 54.68
N PRO A 2 47.49 4.20 55.71
CA PRO A 2 48.81 3.59 55.88
C PRO A 2 49.14 2.69 54.67
N LYS A 3 50.43 2.57 54.31
CA LYS A 3 50.89 1.82 53.12
C LYS A 3 50.33 0.39 53.06
N THR A 4 50.06 -0.22 54.20
CA THR A 4 49.43 -1.55 54.33
C THR A 4 47.99 -1.58 53.82
N ALA A 5 47.19 -0.53 54.06
CA ALA A 5 45.81 -0.46 53.59
C ALA A 5 45.68 -0.31 52.06
N LYS A 6 46.64 0.37 51.41
CA LYS A 6 46.69 0.45 49.94
C LYS A 6 47.07 -0.88 49.29
N LEU A 7 47.96 -1.64 49.92
CA LEU A 7 48.37 -2.95 49.43
C LEU A 7 47.21 -3.96 49.51
N HIS A 8 46.47 -3.96 50.63
CA HIS A 8 45.29 -4.83 50.77
C HIS A 8 44.19 -4.49 49.76
N LEU A 9 43.95 -3.21 49.48
CA LEU A 9 42.96 -2.78 48.48
C LEU A 9 43.36 -3.17 47.05
N LEU A 10 44.64 -3.07 46.70
CA LEU A 10 45.14 -3.49 45.38
C LEU A 10 45.07 -5.00 45.19
N VAL A 11 45.33 -5.78 46.24
CA VAL A 11 45.24 -7.24 46.19
C VAL A 11 43.78 -7.70 46.08
N THR A 12 42.84 -7.09 46.81
CA THR A 12 41.42 -7.43 46.67
C THR A 12 40.85 -6.99 45.32
N LEU A 13 41.26 -5.83 44.79
CA LEU A 13 40.84 -5.39 43.46
C LEU A 13 41.39 -6.33 42.37
N ALA A 14 42.65 -6.73 42.47
CA ALA A 14 43.25 -7.68 41.53
C ALA A 14 42.57 -9.06 41.60
N ALA A 15 42.22 -9.53 42.80
CA ALA A 15 41.47 -10.77 42.97
C ALA A 15 40.05 -10.67 42.38
N PHE A 16 39.39 -9.52 42.49
CA PHE A 16 38.07 -9.29 41.91
C PHE A 16 38.13 -9.23 40.38
N VAL A 17 39.14 -8.56 39.81
CA VAL A 17 39.37 -8.50 38.36
C VAL A 17 39.72 -9.88 37.80
N LEU A 18 40.54 -10.67 38.50
CA LEU A 18 40.84 -12.06 38.13
C LEU A 18 39.60 -12.97 38.24
N ALA A 19 38.75 -12.78 39.25
CA ALA A 19 37.51 -13.53 39.37
C ALA A 19 36.50 -13.14 38.27
N PHE A 20 36.41 -11.86 37.90
CA PHE A 20 35.56 -11.38 36.82
C PHE A 20 36.06 -11.83 35.45
N ALA A 21 37.37 -11.79 35.22
CA ALA A 21 38.00 -12.31 34.00
C ALA A 21 37.80 -13.83 33.89
N ALA A 22 37.94 -14.58 34.99
CA ALA A 22 37.67 -16.03 35.00
C ALA A 22 36.18 -16.36 34.81
N LEU A 23 35.27 -15.43 35.11
CA LEU A 23 33.83 -15.58 34.86
C LEU A 23 33.46 -15.21 33.41
N ALA A 24 34.14 -14.23 32.82
CA ALA A 24 33.95 -13.78 31.44
C ALA A 24 34.67 -14.67 30.40
N LEU A 25 35.73 -15.38 30.80
CA LEU A 25 36.44 -16.37 29.98
C LEU A 25 35.97 -17.81 30.24
N ARG A 26 34.81 -18.02 30.86
CA ARG A 26 34.18 -19.34 30.80
C ARG A 26 33.88 -19.60 29.31
N PRO A 27 34.42 -20.66 28.70
CA PRO A 27 33.93 -21.07 27.40
C PRO A 27 32.43 -21.28 27.59
N THR A 28 31.62 -20.50 26.88
CA THR A 28 30.25 -20.90 26.60
C THR A 28 30.40 -22.26 25.96
N ALA A 29 30.10 -23.33 26.70
CA ALA A 29 29.87 -24.60 26.07
C ALA A 29 28.91 -24.31 24.90
N PRO A 30 29.15 -24.83 23.69
CA PRO A 30 28.11 -24.78 22.68
C PRO A 30 26.85 -25.28 23.37
N THR A 31 25.79 -24.48 23.34
CA THR A 31 24.45 -24.97 23.65
C THR A 31 24.37 -26.30 22.91
N SER A 32 24.25 -27.41 23.65
CA SER A 32 24.04 -28.72 23.03
C SER A 32 23.01 -28.51 21.93
N ALA A 33 23.32 -28.97 20.71
CA ALA A 33 22.31 -29.16 19.70
C ALA A 33 21.13 -29.81 20.40
N GLN A 34 20.03 -29.08 20.57
CA GLN A 34 18.79 -29.73 20.95
C GLN A 34 18.49 -30.61 19.75
N ASP A 35 18.45 -31.93 19.98
CA ASP A 35 18.03 -32.86 18.95
C ASP A 35 16.68 -32.36 18.41
N VAL A 36 16.65 -32.03 17.11
CA VAL A 36 15.42 -31.57 16.46
C VAL A 36 14.38 -32.69 16.63
N PRO A 37 13.19 -32.39 17.17
CA PRO A 37 12.20 -33.41 17.43
C PRO A 37 11.71 -33.98 16.09
N LEU A 38 11.91 -35.28 15.88
CA LEU A 38 11.48 -35.97 14.67
C LEU A 38 9.94 -36.01 14.56
N PRO A 39 9.38 -36.03 13.34
CA PRO A 39 7.95 -36.14 13.17
C PRO A 39 7.45 -37.48 13.72
N ILE A 40 6.43 -37.44 14.59
CA ILE A 40 5.83 -38.63 15.21
C ILE A 40 4.78 -39.33 14.32
N ALA A 41 4.41 -38.69 13.21
CA ALA A 41 3.49 -39.18 12.19
C ALA A 41 3.88 -38.59 10.83
N PRO A 42 3.51 -39.23 9.70
CA PRO A 42 3.71 -38.67 8.37
C PRO A 42 3.14 -37.24 8.27
N PRO A 43 3.96 -36.25 7.89
CA PRO A 43 3.47 -34.88 7.73
C PRO A 43 2.50 -34.76 6.55
N ASP A 44 1.69 -33.70 6.54
CA ASP A 44 0.68 -33.42 5.51
C ASP A 44 1.00 -32.12 4.78
N ALA A 45 1.41 -32.23 3.51
CA ALA A 45 1.77 -31.07 2.71
C ALA A 45 0.54 -30.21 2.34
N ALA A 46 -0.66 -30.79 2.24
CA ALA A 46 -1.88 -30.02 1.99
C ALA A 46 -2.25 -29.15 3.21
N ALA A 47 -2.08 -29.68 4.42
CA ALA A 47 -2.20 -28.88 5.64
C ALA A 47 -1.12 -27.78 5.70
N GLY A 48 0.11 -28.09 5.24
CA GLY A 48 1.17 -27.10 5.07
C GLY A 48 0.78 -25.98 4.09
N LEU A 49 0.19 -26.31 2.95
CA LEU A 49 -0.19 -25.35 1.91
C LEU A 49 -1.19 -24.30 2.44
N ALA A 50 -2.15 -24.71 3.27
CA ALA A 50 -3.07 -23.79 3.92
C ALA A 50 -2.34 -22.76 4.80
N ILE A 51 -1.38 -23.22 5.62
CA ILE A 51 -0.58 -22.35 6.49
C ILE A 51 0.33 -21.44 5.66
N TYR A 52 0.90 -21.96 4.58
CA TYR A 52 1.78 -21.23 3.68
C TYR A 52 1.07 -20.01 3.05
N ASN A 53 -0.14 -20.23 2.54
CA ASN A 53 -0.95 -19.17 1.91
C ASN A 53 -1.32 -18.06 2.91
N GLU A 54 -1.50 -18.40 4.18
CA GLU A 54 -1.83 -17.40 5.21
C GLU A 54 -0.60 -16.63 5.72
N ARG A 55 0.60 -17.23 5.69
CA ARG A 55 1.72 -16.77 6.53
C ARG A 55 3.06 -16.61 5.83
N CYS A 56 3.31 -17.36 4.76
CA CYS A 56 4.63 -17.49 4.15
C CYS A 56 4.67 -16.96 2.71
N ILE A 57 3.55 -17.00 2.00
CA ILE A 57 3.40 -16.61 0.58
C ILE A 57 3.88 -15.19 0.30
N VAL A 58 3.69 -14.29 1.26
CA VAL A 58 4.01 -12.87 1.14
C VAL A 58 5.51 -12.60 0.92
N CYS A 59 6.38 -13.51 1.37
CA CYS A 59 7.81 -13.46 1.13
C CYS A 59 8.26 -14.55 0.16
N HIS A 60 7.79 -15.78 0.32
CA HIS A 60 8.26 -16.93 -0.47
C HIS A 60 7.57 -17.08 -1.84
N GLY A 61 6.55 -16.28 -2.15
CA GLY A 61 5.86 -16.26 -3.45
C GLY A 61 4.81 -17.35 -3.61
N GLU A 62 3.84 -17.18 -4.51
CA GLU A 62 2.74 -18.16 -4.67
C GLU A 62 3.23 -19.52 -5.19
N MET A 63 4.29 -19.50 -6.01
CA MET A 63 4.91 -20.69 -6.60
C MET A 63 6.10 -21.22 -5.78
N GLY A 64 6.33 -20.70 -4.57
CA GLY A 64 7.52 -21.03 -3.78
C GLY A 64 8.83 -20.59 -4.44
N ASP A 65 8.79 -19.56 -5.29
CA ASP A 65 9.91 -19.10 -6.11
C ASP A 65 10.80 -18.07 -5.39
N GLY A 66 10.45 -17.68 -4.17
CA GLY A 66 11.14 -16.66 -3.38
C GLY A 66 10.79 -15.23 -3.80
N ARG A 67 9.78 -15.02 -4.66
CA ARG A 67 9.43 -13.70 -5.23
C ARG A 67 8.15 -13.10 -4.64
N GLY A 68 7.91 -13.32 -3.35
CA GLY A 68 6.79 -12.68 -2.65
C GLY A 68 6.93 -11.15 -2.64
N GLU A 69 5.80 -10.44 -2.73
CA GLU A 69 5.77 -8.99 -2.86
C GLU A 69 6.59 -8.27 -1.78
N GLN A 70 6.47 -8.68 -0.52
CA GLN A 70 7.23 -8.05 0.57
C GLN A 70 8.73 -8.34 0.51
N ALA A 71 9.12 -9.54 0.04
CA ALA A 71 10.52 -9.86 -0.14
C ALA A 71 11.15 -8.97 -1.23
N LEU A 72 10.46 -8.80 -2.36
CA LEU A 72 10.91 -7.93 -3.44
C LEU A 72 11.02 -6.46 -3.01
N GLN A 73 10.02 -5.94 -2.29
CA GLN A 73 10.05 -4.57 -1.77
C GLN A 73 11.19 -4.36 -0.75
N ALA A 74 11.50 -5.38 0.05
CA ALA A 74 12.55 -5.33 1.06
C ALA A 74 13.94 -5.70 0.52
N GLY A 75 14.06 -6.12 -0.74
CA GLY A 75 15.32 -6.62 -1.32
C GLY A 75 15.84 -7.88 -0.62
N LEU A 76 14.93 -8.72 -0.13
CA LEU A 76 15.24 -10.01 0.48
C LEU A 76 15.26 -11.10 -0.59
N GLU A 77 16.07 -12.14 -0.35
CA GLU A 77 16.18 -13.32 -1.21
C GLU A 77 15.83 -14.58 -0.40
N PRO A 78 14.53 -14.86 -0.17
CA PRO A 78 14.10 -16.11 0.44
C PRO A 78 14.48 -17.33 -0.41
N ALA A 79 14.51 -18.51 0.20
CA ALA A 79 14.76 -19.76 -0.52
C ALA A 79 13.70 -20.00 -1.62
N THR A 80 14.17 -20.38 -2.80
CA THR A 80 13.36 -20.82 -3.95
C THR A 80 13.13 -22.33 -3.84
N PHE A 81 12.01 -22.72 -3.26
CA PHE A 81 11.67 -24.12 -2.99
C PHE A 81 11.52 -24.96 -4.26
N ALA A 82 11.07 -24.35 -5.35
CA ALA A 82 10.92 -25.01 -6.66
C ALA A 82 12.24 -25.13 -7.46
N SER A 83 13.39 -24.78 -6.88
CA SER A 83 14.69 -24.89 -7.56
C SER A 83 15.30 -26.29 -7.43
N GLU A 84 16.02 -26.72 -8.46
CA GLU A 84 16.78 -27.99 -8.47
C GLU A 84 17.82 -28.03 -7.32
N GLU A 85 18.48 -26.90 -7.05
CA GLU A 85 19.43 -26.80 -5.94
C GLU A 85 18.74 -27.04 -4.58
N PHE A 86 17.57 -26.44 -4.34
CA PHE A 86 16.83 -26.67 -3.11
C PHE A 86 16.32 -28.12 -3.01
N HIS A 87 15.81 -28.69 -4.11
CA HIS A 87 15.35 -30.07 -4.17
C HIS A 87 16.44 -31.07 -3.73
N LEU A 88 17.70 -30.82 -4.08
CA LEU A 88 18.83 -31.65 -3.65
C LEU A 88 19.28 -31.36 -2.21
N THR A 89 19.43 -30.07 -1.87
CA THR A 89 20.12 -29.64 -0.64
C THR A 89 19.22 -29.43 0.56
N ALA A 90 17.89 -29.42 0.37
CA ALA A 90 16.91 -29.22 1.44
C ALA A 90 17.14 -30.22 2.57
N ASP A 91 17.52 -29.72 3.76
CA ASP A 91 17.74 -30.54 4.94
C ASP A 91 16.58 -30.34 5.94
N PRO A 92 15.79 -31.39 6.25
CA PRO A 92 14.61 -31.26 7.13
C PRO A 92 14.94 -30.71 8.52
N THR A 93 16.10 -31.08 9.07
CA THR A 93 16.55 -30.65 10.39
C THR A 93 16.88 -29.15 10.39
N SER A 94 17.57 -28.69 9.36
CA SER A 94 17.88 -27.27 9.15
C SER A 94 16.62 -26.45 8.89
N MET A 95 15.68 -26.96 8.08
CA MET A 95 14.40 -26.31 7.82
C MET A 95 13.57 -26.17 9.11
N TYR A 96 13.49 -27.23 9.93
CA TYR A 96 12.79 -27.17 11.21
C TYR A 96 13.36 -26.08 12.12
N ASN A 97 14.69 -26.03 12.24
CA ASN A 97 15.37 -25.00 13.03
C ASN A 97 15.13 -23.58 12.47
N MET A 98 15.13 -23.43 11.14
CA MET A 98 14.91 -22.16 10.48
C MET A 98 13.47 -21.65 10.65
N ILE A 99 12.46 -22.52 10.50
CA ILE A 99 11.06 -22.17 10.75
C ILE A 99 10.85 -21.85 12.24
N THR A 100 11.39 -22.67 13.13
CA THR A 100 11.22 -22.50 14.59
C THR A 100 11.85 -21.19 15.08
N ASN A 101 13.10 -20.92 14.71
CA ASN A 101 13.89 -19.83 15.28
C ASN A 101 13.94 -18.58 14.39
N GLY A 102 13.51 -18.69 13.13
CA GLY A 102 13.64 -17.64 12.14
C GLY A 102 15.09 -17.33 11.78
N ASN A 103 15.26 -16.35 10.90
CA ASN A 103 16.52 -15.69 10.62
C ASN A 103 16.27 -14.19 10.45
N MET A 104 16.37 -13.46 11.56
CA MET A 104 16.11 -12.01 11.58
C MET A 104 17.06 -11.22 10.66
N SER A 105 18.27 -11.73 10.41
CA SER A 105 19.20 -11.08 9.48
C SER A 105 18.79 -11.22 8.01
N ALA A 106 18.04 -12.28 7.69
CA ALA A 106 17.43 -12.51 6.38
C ALA A 106 15.93 -12.13 6.34
N GLY A 107 15.42 -11.44 7.37
CA GLY A 107 14.02 -11.00 7.45
C GLY A 107 12.99 -12.08 7.77
N MET A 108 13.41 -13.33 8.04
CA MET A 108 12.48 -14.42 8.39
C MET A 108 12.18 -14.39 9.91
N PRO A 109 10.92 -14.18 10.34
CA PRO A 109 10.57 -14.19 11.75
C PRO A 109 10.56 -15.63 12.32
N PRO A 110 10.65 -15.79 13.66
CA PRO A 110 10.47 -17.08 14.31
C PRO A 110 9.01 -17.52 14.33
N PHE A 111 8.76 -18.81 14.12
CA PHE A 111 7.44 -19.43 14.21
C PHE A 111 7.33 -20.49 15.31
N GLY A 112 8.39 -20.72 16.09
CA GLY A 112 8.36 -21.63 17.24
C GLY A 112 7.51 -21.11 18.40
N SER A 113 7.45 -21.88 19.48
CA SER A 113 6.64 -21.60 20.68
C SER A 113 6.92 -20.27 21.37
N ALA A 114 8.10 -19.67 21.14
CA ALA A 114 8.47 -18.34 21.66
C ALA A 114 7.95 -17.17 20.81
N SER A 115 7.36 -17.44 19.64
CA SER A 115 6.80 -16.43 18.74
C SER A 115 5.48 -15.87 19.25
N SER A 116 5.14 -14.64 18.87
CA SER A 116 3.81 -14.05 19.09
C SER A 116 2.71 -14.69 18.26
N ASN A 117 3.07 -15.48 17.25
CA ASN A 117 2.16 -16.26 16.41
C ASN A 117 2.78 -17.65 16.17
N PRO A 118 2.77 -18.55 17.17
CA PRO A 118 3.49 -19.82 17.08
C PRO A 118 2.79 -20.83 16.16
N LEU A 119 3.57 -21.68 15.50
CA LEU A 119 3.15 -22.94 14.89
C LEU A 119 3.43 -24.08 15.88
N ASN A 120 2.59 -25.10 15.87
CA ASN A 120 2.88 -26.32 16.61
C ASN A 120 3.89 -27.20 15.84
N GLU A 121 4.46 -28.21 16.49
CA GLU A 121 5.49 -29.06 15.89
C GLU A 121 5.00 -29.80 14.62
N ALA A 122 3.76 -30.30 14.62
CA ALA A 122 3.19 -30.97 13.46
C ALA A 122 3.03 -29.99 12.28
N ASP A 123 2.61 -28.76 12.54
CA ASP A 123 2.49 -27.71 11.52
C ASP A 123 3.85 -27.37 10.88
N ILE A 124 4.93 -27.33 11.68
CA ILE A 124 6.28 -27.10 11.15
C ILE A 124 6.70 -28.25 10.23
N TRP A 125 6.42 -29.50 10.61
CA TRP A 125 6.68 -30.65 9.76
C TRP A 125 5.81 -30.68 8.49
N ASN A 126 4.55 -30.24 8.57
CA ASN A 126 3.67 -30.06 7.42
C ASN A 126 4.22 -29.03 6.42
N MET A 127 4.77 -27.91 6.93
CA MET A 127 5.45 -26.91 6.10
C MET A 127 6.72 -27.45 5.44
N ILE A 128 7.47 -28.31 6.13
CA ILE A 128 8.66 -28.97 5.55
C ILE A 128 8.25 -29.94 4.43
N ALA A 129 7.19 -30.72 4.62
CA ALA A 129 6.64 -31.56 3.57
C ALA A 129 6.15 -30.75 2.37
N LEU A 130 5.52 -29.59 2.60
CA LEU A 130 5.17 -28.66 1.53
C LEU A 130 6.41 -28.12 0.80
N ALA A 131 7.47 -27.74 1.51
CA ALA A 131 8.70 -27.23 0.91
C ALA A 131 9.33 -28.25 -0.05
N TYR A 132 9.30 -29.54 0.29
CA TYR A 132 9.67 -30.61 -0.64
C TYR A 132 8.71 -30.72 -1.82
N SER A 133 7.41 -30.59 -1.57
CA SER A 133 6.39 -30.71 -2.62
C SER A 133 6.53 -29.65 -3.72
N PHE A 134 7.08 -28.46 -3.41
CA PHE A 134 7.40 -27.44 -4.43
C PHE A 134 8.52 -27.89 -5.38
N GLY A 135 9.47 -28.70 -4.91
CA GLY A 135 10.61 -29.18 -5.69
C GLY A 135 10.34 -30.50 -6.43
N VAL A 136 9.25 -31.21 -6.11
CA VAL A 136 8.94 -32.54 -6.65
C VAL A 136 7.67 -32.48 -7.49
N ARG A 137 7.76 -32.85 -8.78
CA ARG A 137 6.58 -32.91 -9.65
C ARG A 137 5.88 -34.28 -9.52
N PRO A 138 4.56 -34.37 -9.79
CA PRO A 138 3.84 -35.64 -9.72
C PRO A 138 4.44 -36.73 -10.62
N GLN A 139 4.99 -36.33 -11.78
CA GLN A 139 5.63 -37.27 -12.71
C GLN A 139 6.92 -37.85 -12.14
N ASP A 140 7.71 -37.09 -11.38
CA ASP A 140 8.99 -37.55 -10.83
C ASP A 140 8.74 -38.68 -9.78
N ILE A 141 7.65 -38.57 -9.01
CA ILE A 141 7.18 -39.63 -8.08
C ILE A 141 6.70 -40.86 -8.85
N ALA A 142 5.90 -40.67 -9.90
CA ALA A 142 5.38 -41.75 -10.71
C ALA A 142 6.48 -42.53 -11.45
N ASP A 143 7.50 -41.82 -11.95
CA ASP A 143 8.67 -42.42 -12.58
C ASP A 143 9.48 -43.25 -11.56
N GLY A 144 9.63 -42.75 -10.34
CA GLY A 144 10.25 -43.49 -9.24
C GLY A 144 9.49 -44.75 -8.84
N GLU A 145 8.16 -44.69 -8.76
CA GLU A 145 7.31 -45.86 -8.49
C GLU A 145 7.43 -46.92 -9.59
N ALA A 146 7.38 -46.50 -10.85
CA ALA A 146 7.55 -47.38 -12.00
C ALA A 146 8.93 -48.06 -11.99
N LEU A 147 9.98 -47.29 -11.71
CA LEU A 147 11.35 -47.80 -11.64
C LEU A 147 11.56 -48.76 -10.47
N ALA A 148 11.03 -48.44 -9.27
CA ALA A 148 11.06 -49.34 -8.12
C ALA A 148 10.39 -50.69 -8.43
N THR A 149 9.27 -50.65 -9.17
CA THR A 149 8.56 -51.84 -9.63
C THR A 149 9.39 -52.65 -10.65
N GLU A 150 10.03 -51.98 -11.61
CA GLU A 150 10.90 -52.62 -12.61
C GLU A 150 12.09 -53.33 -11.96
N LEU A 151 12.70 -52.70 -10.95
CA LEU A 151 13.82 -53.26 -10.19
C LEU A 151 13.41 -54.39 -9.23
N GLY A 152 12.10 -54.57 -9.00
CA GLY A 152 11.58 -55.55 -8.04
C GLY A 152 11.84 -55.17 -6.59
N ALA A 153 11.88 -53.88 -6.28
CA ALA A 153 12.09 -53.38 -4.93
C ALA A 153 10.91 -53.73 -4.00
N ASP A 154 11.22 -54.14 -2.77
CA ASP A 154 10.24 -54.28 -1.70
C ASP A 154 10.24 -53.00 -0.85
N THR A 155 9.34 -52.07 -1.19
CA THR A 155 9.25 -50.76 -0.51
C THR A 155 8.90 -50.88 0.98
N THR A 156 8.39 -52.02 1.44
CA THR A 156 8.14 -52.25 2.87
C THR A 156 9.41 -52.49 3.68
N THR A 157 10.55 -52.72 3.00
CA THR A 157 11.88 -52.87 3.61
C THR A 157 12.69 -51.58 3.57
N TRP A 158 12.18 -50.54 2.91
CA TRP A 158 12.85 -49.25 2.83
C TRP A 158 12.90 -48.58 4.20
N PRO A 159 13.84 -47.64 4.41
CA PRO A 159 13.97 -46.94 5.68
C PRO A 159 12.68 -46.23 6.11
N GLU A 160 12.46 -46.13 7.43
CA GLU A 160 11.26 -45.53 8.02
C GLU A 160 11.28 -43.99 8.00
N LEU A 161 10.18 -43.36 8.44
CA LEU A 161 9.96 -41.90 8.49
C LEU A 161 11.18 -41.09 9.00
N GLU A 162 11.81 -41.54 10.09
CA GLU A 162 13.00 -40.89 10.66
C GLU A 162 14.14 -40.75 9.65
N TYR A 163 14.36 -41.76 8.81
CA TYR A 163 15.43 -41.74 7.82
C TYR A 163 15.23 -40.62 6.81
N TRP A 164 14.03 -40.55 6.23
CA TRP A 164 13.68 -39.59 5.19
C TRP A 164 13.61 -38.16 5.74
N PHE A 165 13.06 -37.96 6.93
CA PHE A 165 12.91 -36.63 7.54
C PHE A 165 14.11 -36.21 8.43
N SER A 166 15.27 -36.85 8.28
CA SER A 166 16.53 -36.41 8.89
C SER A 166 17.67 -36.17 7.91
N ARG A 167 17.41 -36.32 6.59
CA ARG A 167 18.43 -36.20 5.54
C ARG A 167 17.90 -35.41 4.34
N SER A 168 18.82 -34.70 3.68
CA SER A 168 18.60 -34.14 2.35
C SER A 168 18.62 -35.22 1.27
N ASN A 169 18.08 -34.90 0.09
CA ASN A 169 18.15 -35.79 -1.06
C ASN A 169 19.59 -36.05 -1.50
N GLU A 170 20.46 -35.02 -1.46
CA GLU A 170 21.90 -35.16 -1.74
C GLU A 170 22.58 -36.17 -0.79
N ALA A 171 22.26 -36.13 0.50
CA ALA A 171 22.83 -37.07 1.47
C ALA A 171 22.39 -38.51 1.20
N ILE A 172 21.11 -38.72 0.85
CA ILE A 172 20.59 -40.04 0.50
C ILE A 172 21.24 -40.55 -0.80
N LEU A 173 21.37 -39.70 -1.83
CA LEU A 173 22.06 -40.06 -3.08
C LEU A 173 23.52 -40.48 -2.82
N ALA A 174 24.22 -39.78 -1.92
CA ALA A 174 25.58 -40.15 -1.53
C ALA A 174 25.63 -41.51 -0.79
N GLU A 175 24.66 -41.80 0.08
CA GLU A 175 24.54 -43.10 0.75
C GLU A 175 24.27 -44.24 -0.24
N LEU A 176 23.36 -44.04 -1.21
CA LEU A 176 23.02 -45.02 -2.26
C LEU A 176 24.23 -45.41 -3.13
N ALA A 177 25.25 -44.54 -3.23
CA ALA A 177 26.48 -44.84 -3.97
C ALA A 177 27.38 -45.86 -3.24
N THR A 178 27.18 -46.06 -1.94
CA THR A 178 28.06 -46.88 -1.08
C THR A 178 27.36 -48.00 -0.33
N GLU A 179 26.07 -47.87 -0.06
CA GLU A 179 25.29 -48.77 0.78
C GLU A 179 24.04 -49.27 0.04
N ASP A 180 23.60 -50.48 0.37
CA ASP A 180 22.35 -51.06 -0.14
C ASP A 180 21.16 -50.59 0.73
N VAL A 181 20.68 -49.37 0.47
CA VAL A 181 19.58 -48.76 1.23
C VAL A 181 18.20 -49.25 0.76
N LEU A 182 18.04 -49.48 -0.55
CA LEU A 182 16.74 -49.79 -1.18
C LEU A 182 16.52 -51.29 -1.42
N GLY A 183 17.50 -52.14 -1.12
CA GLY A 183 17.44 -53.59 -1.34
C GLY A 183 17.51 -54.00 -2.81
N VAL A 184 17.94 -53.09 -3.69
CA VAL A 184 18.03 -53.28 -5.15
C VAL A 184 19.32 -52.66 -5.68
N ASP A 185 19.85 -53.23 -6.77
CA ASP A 185 21.05 -52.70 -7.43
C ASP A 185 20.73 -51.42 -8.20
N VAL A 186 21.18 -50.29 -7.67
CA VAL A 186 21.03 -48.95 -8.27
C VAL A 186 22.32 -48.45 -8.95
N SER A 187 23.36 -49.30 -9.03
CA SER A 187 24.69 -48.87 -9.50
C SER A 187 24.74 -48.50 -10.99
N SER A 188 23.83 -49.05 -11.80
CA SER A 188 23.71 -48.74 -13.22
C SER A 188 22.79 -47.56 -13.54
N LEU A 189 22.08 -47.04 -12.54
CA LEU A 189 21.12 -45.94 -12.73
C LEU A 189 21.85 -44.60 -12.86
N SER A 190 21.27 -43.71 -13.67
CA SER A 190 21.60 -42.29 -13.71
C SER A 190 21.27 -41.60 -12.38
N ASP A 191 21.81 -40.40 -12.17
CA ASP A 191 21.54 -39.65 -10.95
C ASP A 191 20.08 -39.14 -10.92
N GLU A 192 19.49 -38.84 -12.08
CA GLU A 192 18.07 -38.52 -12.20
C GLU A 192 17.18 -39.72 -11.84
N GLU A 193 17.49 -40.92 -12.32
CA GLU A 193 16.74 -42.14 -11.96
C GLU A 193 16.83 -42.46 -10.46
N LYS A 194 18.01 -42.26 -9.86
CA LYS A 194 18.17 -42.38 -8.40
C LYS A 194 17.38 -41.32 -7.65
N LEU A 195 17.35 -40.08 -8.15
CA LEU A 195 16.57 -39.00 -7.53
C LEU A 195 15.07 -39.30 -7.59
N SER A 196 14.54 -39.81 -8.70
CA SER A 196 13.14 -40.26 -8.76
C SER A 196 12.83 -41.37 -7.76
N LEU A 197 13.74 -42.33 -7.54
CA LEU A 197 13.58 -43.34 -6.46
C LEU A 197 13.58 -42.71 -5.07
N VAL A 198 14.41 -41.69 -4.84
CA VAL A 198 14.46 -40.93 -3.57
C VAL A 198 13.18 -40.13 -3.37
N ASP A 199 12.66 -39.47 -4.40
CA ASP A 199 11.39 -38.71 -4.33
C ASP A 199 10.20 -39.63 -4.08
N TYR A 200 10.14 -40.77 -4.78
CA TYR A 200 9.15 -41.80 -4.51
C TYR A 200 9.26 -42.33 -3.07
N GLY A 201 10.46 -42.70 -2.62
CA GLY A 201 10.68 -43.17 -1.25
C GLY A 201 10.26 -42.16 -0.19
N ARG A 202 10.59 -40.88 -0.39
CA ARG A 202 10.14 -39.79 0.48
C ARG A 202 8.61 -39.65 0.46
N SER A 203 7.97 -39.73 -0.71
CA SER A 203 6.51 -39.62 -0.86
C SER A 203 5.72 -40.68 -0.10
N LEU A 204 6.33 -41.82 0.25
CA LEU A 204 5.71 -42.85 1.10
C LEU A 204 5.55 -42.40 2.57
N HIS A 205 6.23 -41.33 2.99
CA HIS A 205 6.33 -40.89 4.38
C HIS A 205 5.75 -39.49 4.64
N TYR A 206 5.05 -38.90 3.68
CA TYR A 206 4.21 -37.71 3.89
C TYR A 206 3.03 -37.70 2.91
N THR A 207 1.96 -36.98 3.22
CA THR A 207 0.87 -36.75 2.28
C THR A 207 1.31 -35.69 1.27
N TYR A 208 1.66 -36.12 0.06
CA TYR A 208 1.99 -35.22 -1.04
C TYR A 208 0.79 -34.39 -1.49
N THR A 209 1.04 -33.13 -1.80
CA THR A 209 0.14 -32.25 -2.56
C THR A 209 0.98 -31.57 -3.63
N ASP A 210 0.47 -31.38 -4.83
CA ASP A 210 1.15 -30.55 -5.83
C ASP A 210 0.77 -29.07 -5.57
N PRO A 211 1.68 -28.24 -5.01
CA PRO A 211 1.37 -26.84 -4.73
C PRO A 211 1.27 -26.00 -6.01
N LEU A 212 1.76 -26.52 -7.14
CA LEU A 212 1.73 -25.84 -8.43
C LEU A 212 0.52 -26.23 -9.28
N ALA A 213 -0.26 -27.23 -8.85
CA ALA A 213 -1.44 -27.70 -9.59
C ALA A 213 -2.41 -26.56 -9.90
N ALA A 214 -2.65 -25.65 -8.95
CA ALA A 214 -3.54 -24.50 -9.13
C ALA A 214 -3.10 -23.55 -10.26
N PHE A 215 -1.80 -23.49 -10.56
CA PHE A 215 -1.23 -22.62 -11.59
C PHE A 215 -1.03 -23.32 -12.94
N ALA A 216 -1.11 -24.65 -12.97
CA ALA A 216 -1.11 -25.38 -14.22
C ALA A 216 -2.39 -25.05 -15.02
N PRO A 217 -2.32 -25.07 -16.37
CA PRO A 217 -3.52 -24.89 -17.18
C PRO A 217 -4.60 -25.90 -16.82
N VAL A 218 -5.85 -25.46 -16.81
CA VAL A 218 -7.03 -26.30 -16.59
C VAL A 218 -7.36 -27.05 -17.88
N PRO A 219 -7.28 -28.40 -17.93
CA PRO A 219 -7.54 -29.16 -19.16
C PRO A 219 -8.93 -28.91 -19.73
N LEU A 220 -9.93 -28.79 -18.85
CA LEU A 220 -11.30 -28.46 -19.16
C LEU A 220 -11.92 -27.69 -18.01
N ALA A 221 -12.32 -26.45 -18.25
CA ALA A 221 -13.06 -25.63 -17.32
C ALA A 221 -14.55 -25.61 -17.68
N THR A 222 -15.41 -25.74 -16.67
CA THR A 222 -16.87 -25.64 -16.82
C THR A 222 -17.37 -24.41 -16.09
N ILE A 223 -17.91 -23.44 -16.84
CA ILE A 223 -18.49 -22.22 -16.28
C ILE A 223 -19.98 -22.24 -16.57
N ASN A 224 -20.80 -22.39 -15.52
CA ASN A 224 -22.26 -22.43 -15.64
C ASN A 224 -22.92 -21.36 -14.79
N GLY A 225 -24.18 -21.06 -15.08
CA GLY A 225 -24.92 -20.06 -14.34
C GLY A 225 -26.38 -19.99 -14.76
N THR A 226 -27.09 -19.05 -14.16
CA THR A 226 -28.46 -18.71 -14.55
C THR A 226 -28.58 -17.21 -14.77
N VAL A 227 -29.44 -16.83 -15.71
CA VAL A 227 -29.83 -15.44 -15.93
C VAL A 227 -31.16 -15.19 -15.23
N ILE A 228 -31.16 -14.30 -14.24
CA ILE A 228 -32.32 -13.96 -13.41
C ILE A 228 -32.65 -12.49 -13.62
N ASN A 229 -33.91 -12.18 -13.88
CA ASN A 229 -34.38 -10.79 -13.80
C ASN A 229 -34.57 -10.43 -12.33
N GLY A 230 -33.68 -9.60 -11.78
CA GLY A 230 -33.72 -9.16 -10.39
C GLY A 230 -34.89 -8.21 -10.06
N THR A 231 -35.59 -7.68 -11.06
CA THR A 231 -36.82 -6.90 -10.86
C THR A 231 -38.02 -7.81 -10.56
N THR A 232 -38.15 -8.93 -11.30
CA THR A 232 -39.28 -9.87 -11.15
C THR A 232 -38.96 -11.11 -10.33
N ASN A 233 -37.67 -11.40 -10.12
CA ASN A 233 -37.11 -12.66 -9.63
C ASN A 233 -37.47 -13.89 -10.49
N GLU A 234 -37.71 -13.69 -11.78
CA GLU A 234 -37.97 -14.77 -12.73
C GLU A 234 -36.74 -15.08 -13.59
N ALA A 235 -36.61 -16.35 -14.00
CA ALA A 235 -35.55 -16.76 -14.92
C ALA A 235 -35.78 -16.15 -16.31
N VAL A 236 -34.71 -15.68 -16.94
CA VAL A 236 -34.74 -15.17 -18.32
C VAL A 236 -34.52 -16.35 -19.27
N THR A 237 -35.57 -16.76 -19.96
CA THR A 237 -35.58 -18.00 -20.76
C THR A 237 -35.27 -17.78 -22.24
N ASN A 238 -34.98 -16.54 -22.64
CA ASN A 238 -34.62 -16.16 -24.00
C ASN A 238 -33.50 -15.13 -23.96
N GLY A 239 -32.50 -15.27 -24.82
CA GLY A 239 -31.38 -14.35 -24.93
C GLY A 239 -30.08 -15.09 -25.19
N GLU A 240 -29.00 -14.33 -25.23
CA GLU A 240 -27.64 -14.84 -25.40
C GLU A 240 -26.79 -14.37 -24.24
N VAL A 241 -25.91 -15.24 -23.75
CA VAL A 241 -24.87 -14.91 -22.78
C VAL A 241 -23.55 -14.99 -23.51
N ARG A 242 -22.71 -13.98 -23.33
CA ARG A 242 -21.36 -13.95 -23.87
C ARG A 242 -20.37 -14.07 -22.72
N LEU A 243 -19.57 -15.14 -22.72
CA LEU A 243 -18.44 -15.29 -21.82
C LEU A 243 -17.20 -14.68 -22.47
N ARG A 244 -16.40 -13.97 -21.68
CA ARG A 244 -15.10 -13.40 -22.08
C ARG A 244 -14.05 -13.81 -21.06
N ALA A 245 -12.81 -13.95 -21.51
CA ALA A 245 -11.66 -14.09 -20.61
C ALA A 245 -10.61 -13.03 -20.91
N PHE A 246 -9.96 -12.57 -19.84
CA PHE A 246 -8.92 -11.55 -19.87
C PHE A 246 -7.66 -12.02 -19.17
N THR A 247 -6.51 -11.57 -19.65
CA THR A 247 -5.24 -11.69 -18.92
C THR A 247 -5.18 -10.71 -17.75
N THR A 248 -4.16 -10.86 -16.90
CA THR A 248 -3.85 -9.89 -15.84
C THR A 248 -3.53 -8.47 -16.35
N GLN A 249 -3.24 -8.33 -17.66
CA GLN A 249 -3.04 -7.04 -18.33
C GLN A 249 -4.33 -6.49 -18.96
N LEU A 250 -5.50 -7.09 -18.66
CA LEU A 250 -6.81 -6.73 -19.20
C LEU A 250 -6.93 -6.89 -20.72
N GLU A 251 -6.11 -7.76 -21.32
CA GLU A 251 -6.24 -8.14 -22.73
C GLU A 251 -7.29 -9.23 -22.88
N GLU A 252 -8.28 -9.03 -23.76
CA GLU A 252 -9.27 -10.08 -24.07
C GLU A 252 -8.62 -11.18 -24.90
N VAL A 253 -8.65 -12.41 -24.38
CA VAL A 253 -8.02 -13.60 -24.97
C VAL A 253 -9.02 -14.68 -25.37
N TYR A 254 -10.25 -14.58 -24.88
CA TYR A 254 -11.34 -15.50 -25.19
C TYR A 254 -12.67 -14.75 -25.27
N SER A 255 -13.53 -15.14 -26.22
CA SER A 255 -14.94 -14.76 -26.22
C SER A 255 -15.78 -15.82 -26.91
N GLU A 256 -16.87 -16.22 -26.26
CA GLU A 256 -17.85 -17.16 -26.77
C GLU A 256 -19.25 -16.72 -26.39
N THR A 257 -20.23 -16.91 -27.28
CA THR A 257 -21.64 -16.60 -27.03
C THR A 257 -22.48 -17.85 -27.18
N ILE A 258 -23.34 -18.10 -26.19
CA ILE A 258 -24.32 -19.20 -26.20
C ILE A 258 -25.74 -18.67 -25.91
N SER A 259 -26.75 -19.40 -26.37
CA SER A 259 -28.14 -19.11 -26.02
C SER A 259 -28.47 -19.60 -24.62
N VAL A 260 -29.34 -18.86 -23.93
CA VAL A 260 -29.87 -19.27 -22.62
C VAL A 260 -30.91 -20.39 -22.80
N ASN A 261 -30.89 -21.38 -21.90
CA ASN A 261 -31.84 -22.49 -21.90
C ASN A 261 -33.25 -22.06 -21.43
N GLU A 262 -34.25 -22.92 -21.65
CA GLU A 262 -35.65 -22.66 -21.26
C GLU A 262 -35.86 -22.49 -19.75
N ASP A 263 -34.91 -22.93 -18.92
CA ASP A 263 -34.91 -22.75 -17.46
C ASP A 263 -34.06 -21.56 -16.99
N GLY A 264 -33.50 -20.78 -17.93
CA GLY A 264 -32.62 -19.64 -17.67
C GLY A 264 -31.16 -20.01 -17.45
N SER A 265 -30.78 -21.29 -17.56
CA SER A 265 -29.40 -21.74 -17.37
C SER A 265 -28.52 -21.56 -18.61
N PHE A 266 -27.21 -21.53 -18.39
CA PHE A 266 -26.19 -21.55 -19.43
C PHE A 266 -24.95 -22.31 -18.94
N GLU A 267 -24.18 -22.89 -19.86
CA GLU A 267 -22.93 -23.61 -19.54
C GLU A 267 -21.92 -23.46 -20.68
N PHE A 268 -20.68 -23.10 -20.31
CA PHE A 268 -19.52 -23.05 -21.19
C PHE A 268 -18.52 -24.14 -20.79
N GLN A 269 -17.90 -24.77 -21.78
CA GLN A 269 -16.84 -25.76 -21.60
C GLN A 269 -15.61 -25.30 -22.38
N ILE A 270 -14.55 -24.93 -21.67
CA ILE A 270 -13.34 -24.35 -22.26
C ILE A 270 -12.16 -25.28 -22.02
N GLU A 271 -11.48 -25.70 -23.08
CA GLU A 271 -10.29 -26.55 -22.98
C GLU A 271 -9.02 -25.73 -22.77
N ASN A 272 -8.06 -26.29 -22.03
CA ASN A 272 -6.70 -25.76 -21.84
C ASN A 272 -6.65 -24.29 -21.35
N VAL A 273 -7.43 -23.98 -20.31
CA VAL A 273 -7.52 -22.63 -19.74
C VAL A 273 -6.27 -22.31 -18.90
N PRO A 274 -5.46 -21.31 -19.25
CA PRO A 274 -4.38 -20.83 -18.39
C PRO A 274 -4.91 -20.33 -17.03
N ALA A 275 -4.15 -20.56 -15.96
CA ALA A 275 -4.58 -20.23 -14.60
C ALA A 275 -4.69 -18.71 -14.33
N ASP A 276 -4.11 -17.87 -15.18
CA ASP A 276 -4.14 -16.41 -15.06
C ASP A 276 -5.34 -15.76 -15.76
N TRP A 277 -6.19 -16.56 -16.42
CA TRP A 277 -7.38 -16.05 -17.10
C TRP A 277 -8.47 -15.68 -16.09
N VAL A 278 -8.98 -14.46 -16.23
CA VAL A 278 -10.14 -13.96 -15.49
C VAL A 278 -11.35 -13.94 -16.42
N PHE A 279 -12.41 -14.63 -16.04
CA PHE A 279 -13.64 -14.72 -16.81
C PHE A 279 -14.69 -13.72 -16.33
N LEU A 280 -15.45 -13.18 -17.27
CA LEU A 280 -16.61 -12.31 -17.06
C LEU A 280 -17.66 -12.69 -18.10
N ALA A 281 -18.92 -12.81 -17.68
CA ALA A 281 -20.03 -12.97 -18.62
C ALA A 281 -20.81 -11.67 -18.76
N ASP A 282 -21.29 -11.40 -19.97
CA ASP A 282 -22.22 -10.31 -20.26
C ASP A 282 -23.48 -10.79 -20.98
N VAL A 283 -24.60 -10.16 -20.65
CA VAL A 283 -25.92 -10.44 -21.22
C VAL A 283 -26.60 -9.13 -21.65
N PRO A 284 -26.95 -8.97 -22.94
CA PRO A 284 -27.81 -7.88 -23.38
C PRO A 284 -29.25 -8.14 -22.93
N TYR A 285 -29.89 -7.13 -22.34
CA TYR A 285 -31.29 -7.19 -21.92
C TYR A 285 -31.93 -5.80 -22.04
N GLY A 286 -32.95 -5.70 -22.90
CA GLY A 286 -33.46 -4.39 -23.35
C GLY A 286 -32.37 -3.61 -24.08
N ASP A 287 -32.21 -2.34 -23.73
CA ASP A 287 -31.17 -1.45 -24.28
C ASP A 287 -29.88 -1.44 -23.46
N LEU A 288 -29.76 -2.33 -22.46
CA LEU A 288 -28.63 -2.38 -21.53
C LEU A 288 -27.84 -3.68 -21.65
N THR A 289 -26.57 -3.62 -21.26
CA THR A 289 -25.74 -4.81 -21.04
C THR A 289 -25.47 -4.96 -19.55
N PHE A 290 -25.64 -6.18 -19.05
CA PHE A 290 -25.38 -6.56 -17.66
C PHE A 290 -24.18 -7.49 -17.64
N ASN A 291 -23.30 -7.32 -16.65
CA ASN A 291 -22.11 -8.14 -16.48
C ASN A 291 -22.25 -8.94 -15.19
N SER A 292 -21.65 -10.12 -15.15
CA SER A 292 -21.44 -10.89 -13.91
C SER A 292 -20.35 -10.24 -13.06
N ASP A 293 -20.08 -10.84 -11.90
CA ASP A 293 -18.78 -10.68 -11.26
C ASP A 293 -17.68 -11.36 -12.08
N ALA A 294 -16.43 -11.00 -11.83
CA ALA A 294 -15.28 -11.68 -12.42
C ALA A 294 -14.94 -12.94 -11.61
N ILE A 295 -14.63 -14.04 -12.29
CA ILE A 295 -14.24 -15.31 -11.67
C ILE A 295 -12.95 -15.87 -12.28
N GLN A 296 -12.28 -16.74 -11.55
CA GLN A 296 -11.17 -17.56 -12.06
C GLN A 296 -11.46 -19.03 -11.81
N VAL A 297 -10.86 -19.88 -12.62
CA VAL A 297 -10.88 -21.35 -12.48
C VAL A 297 -9.45 -21.84 -12.33
N SER A 298 -9.27 -22.98 -11.68
CA SER A 298 -7.96 -23.62 -11.52
C SER A 298 -8.10 -25.13 -11.60
N ASN A 299 -7.00 -25.88 -11.65
CA ASN A 299 -7.11 -27.35 -11.61
C ASN A 299 -7.70 -27.89 -10.31
N LEU A 300 -7.63 -27.12 -9.21
CA LEU A 300 -8.26 -27.51 -7.94
C LEU A 300 -9.76 -27.22 -7.95
N GLN A 301 -10.19 -26.26 -8.78
CA GLN A 301 -11.58 -25.86 -8.94
C GLN A 301 -11.86 -25.55 -10.42
N PRO A 302 -12.02 -26.60 -11.26
CA PRO A 302 -12.24 -26.45 -12.69
C PRO A 302 -13.67 -26.05 -13.03
N GLU A 303 -14.57 -26.10 -12.05
CA GLU A 303 -15.98 -25.72 -12.18
C GLU A 303 -16.28 -24.43 -11.40
N ALA A 304 -16.95 -23.49 -12.06
CA ALA A 304 -17.37 -22.24 -11.44
C ALA A 304 -18.81 -21.87 -11.80
N GLN A 305 -19.48 -21.24 -10.84
CA GLN A 305 -20.83 -20.72 -11.01
C GLN A 305 -20.79 -19.21 -11.21
N LEU A 306 -21.50 -18.73 -12.22
CA LEU A 306 -21.50 -17.35 -12.65
C LEU A 306 -22.93 -16.84 -12.80
N PRO A 307 -23.63 -16.52 -11.69
CA PRO A 307 -24.98 -15.99 -11.78
C PRO A 307 -24.99 -14.62 -12.48
N LEU A 308 -26.00 -14.39 -13.32
CA LEU A 308 -26.21 -13.13 -14.03
C LEU A 308 -27.54 -12.51 -13.62
N PHE A 309 -27.51 -11.23 -13.24
CA PHE A 309 -28.70 -10.48 -12.89
C PHE A 309 -28.96 -9.39 -13.93
N VAL A 310 -30.10 -9.47 -14.59
CA VAL A 310 -30.64 -8.41 -15.43
C VAL A 310 -31.76 -7.70 -14.69
N PHE A 311 -32.11 -6.51 -15.13
CA PHE A 311 -33.13 -5.71 -14.46
C PHE A 311 -33.93 -4.95 -15.52
N ASP A 312 -35.23 -4.80 -15.28
CA ASP A 312 -36.05 -3.92 -16.09
C ASP A 312 -35.62 -2.46 -15.88
N THR A 313 -36.09 -1.56 -16.73
CA THR A 313 -35.79 -0.13 -16.65
C THR A 313 -36.94 0.66 -16.03
N ILE A 314 -36.60 1.77 -15.38
CA ILE A 314 -37.55 2.74 -14.82
C ILE A 314 -37.10 4.17 -15.13
N SER A 315 -38.06 5.06 -15.33
CA SER A 315 -37.82 6.48 -15.66
C SER A 315 -38.43 7.45 -14.65
N ASP A 316 -39.04 6.95 -13.57
CA ASP A 316 -39.57 7.81 -12.51
C ASP A 316 -38.40 8.34 -11.65
N PRO A 317 -38.08 9.65 -11.66
CA PRO A 317 -36.97 10.19 -10.89
C PRO A 317 -37.20 10.12 -9.38
N ALA A 318 -38.44 9.93 -8.91
CA ALA A 318 -38.74 9.84 -7.49
C ALA A 318 -38.13 8.61 -6.79
N VAL A 319 -37.61 7.64 -7.57
CA VAL A 319 -36.92 6.46 -7.04
C VAL A 319 -35.48 6.76 -6.63
N VAL A 320 -34.91 7.87 -7.07
CA VAL A 320 -33.53 8.26 -6.77
C VAL A 320 -33.49 9.14 -5.53
N THR A 321 -32.63 8.78 -4.58
CA THR A 321 -32.41 9.55 -3.34
C THR A 321 -30.94 9.90 -3.15
N ILE A 322 -30.70 11.03 -2.49
CA ILE A 322 -29.37 11.37 -1.94
C ILE A 322 -29.37 10.91 -0.49
N ASP A 323 -28.71 9.79 -0.22
CA ASP A 323 -28.65 9.24 1.13
C ASP A 323 -27.67 10.02 2.00
N ARG A 324 -26.63 10.59 1.40
CA ARG A 324 -25.61 11.35 2.12
C ARG A 324 -24.87 12.32 1.19
N LEU A 325 -24.48 13.46 1.77
CA LEU A 325 -23.64 14.46 1.09
C LEU A 325 -22.49 14.88 2.02
N HIS A 326 -21.25 14.64 1.60
CA HIS A 326 -20.07 15.15 2.29
C HIS A 326 -19.43 16.27 1.49
N MET A 327 -19.20 17.41 2.10
CA MET A 327 -18.49 18.53 1.50
C MET A 327 -17.15 18.71 2.17
N ILE A 328 -16.08 18.72 1.40
CA ILE A 328 -14.72 19.04 1.84
C ILE A 328 -14.36 20.39 1.26
N LEU A 329 -14.05 21.34 2.14
CA LEU A 329 -13.74 22.72 1.77
C LEU A 329 -12.25 22.98 2.03
N THR A 330 -11.54 23.33 0.98
CA THR A 330 -10.11 23.63 1.03
C THR A 330 -9.85 25.06 0.56
N PHE A 331 -9.30 25.89 1.45
CA PHE A 331 -8.95 27.27 1.12
C PHE A 331 -7.64 27.31 0.33
N ALA A 332 -7.64 28.02 -0.78
CA ALA A 332 -6.46 28.37 -1.56
C ALA A 332 -6.36 29.90 -1.68
N ASP A 333 -5.35 30.39 -2.39
CA ASP A 333 -5.20 31.84 -2.59
C ASP A 333 -6.41 32.44 -3.32
N SER A 334 -7.20 33.25 -2.60
CA SER A 334 -8.42 33.91 -3.08
C SER A 334 -9.49 32.96 -3.67
N ARG A 335 -9.41 31.67 -3.34
CA ARG A 335 -10.28 30.61 -3.88
C ARG A 335 -10.68 29.61 -2.81
N LEU A 336 -11.84 29.00 -3.00
CA LEU A 336 -12.33 27.86 -2.23
C LEU A 336 -12.46 26.67 -3.18
N LEU A 337 -11.67 25.62 -2.95
CA LEU A 337 -11.85 24.34 -3.62
C LEU A 337 -12.89 23.54 -2.83
N VAL A 338 -13.94 23.13 -3.53
CA VAL A 338 -15.04 22.36 -2.95
C VAL A 338 -15.03 20.97 -3.57
N SER A 339 -15.10 19.95 -2.73
CA SER A 339 -15.30 18.57 -3.16
C SER A 339 -16.54 18.02 -2.46
N GLU A 340 -17.56 17.70 -3.25
CA GLU A 340 -18.84 17.18 -2.80
C GLU A 340 -18.95 15.70 -3.17
N LEU A 341 -19.03 14.85 -2.16
CA LEU A 341 -19.29 13.43 -2.31
C LEU A 341 -20.76 13.14 -2.04
N TYR A 342 -21.50 12.87 -3.11
CA TYR A 342 -22.87 12.39 -3.07
C TYR A 342 -22.89 10.87 -2.99
N VAL A 343 -23.76 10.33 -2.16
CA VAL A 343 -24.11 8.90 -2.13
C VAL A 343 -25.55 8.77 -2.60
N PHE A 344 -25.74 8.30 -3.83
CA PHE A 344 -27.04 8.10 -4.44
C PHE A 344 -27.52 6.66 -4.27
N SER A 345 -28.83 6.53 -4.09
CA SER A 345 -29.53 5.25 -4.01
C SER A 345 -30.66 5.20 -5.01
N ASN A 346 -30.93 4.00 -5.51
CA ASN A 346 -32.12 3.71 -6.29
C ASN A 346 -33.03 2.78 -5.48
N GLN A 347 -34.18 3.31 -5.06
CA GLN A 347 -35.15 2.63 -4.20
C GLN A 347 -36.02 1.62 -4.97
N ALA A 348 -35.96 1.62 -6.30
CA ALA A 348 -36.65 0.65 -7.14
C ALA A 348 -35.81 -0.62 -7.35
N ALA A 349 -36.48 -1.73 -7.64
CA ALA A 349 -35.85 -2.98 -8.07
C ALA A 349 -35.48 -2.98 -9.57
N ALA A 350 -35.57 -1.83 -10.25
CA ALA A 350 -35.34 -1.63 -11.68
C ALA A 350 -34.24 -0.58 -11.89
N VAL A 351 -33.51 -0.66 -13.01
CA VAL A 351 -32.44 0.29 -13.34
C VAL A 351 -33.04 1.63 -13.74
N PHE A 352 -32.65 2.70 -13.06
CA PHE A 352 -33.08 4.04 -13.45
C PHE A 352 -32.25 4.54 -14.64
N VAL A 353 -32.95 4.84 -15.74
CA VAL A 353 -32.34 5.24 -17.03
C VAL A 353 -32.58 6.72 -17.35
N GLY A 354 -32.96 7.53 -16.36
CA GLY A 354 -33.31 8.93 -16.57
C GLY A 354 -34.78 9.15 -16.89
N GLU A 355 -35.25 10.39 -16.69
CA GLU A 355 -36.66 10.78 -16.87
C GLU A 355 -37.11 10.70 -18.34
N SER A 356 -36.18 10.89 -19.28
CA SER A 356 -36.41 10.74 -20.73
C SER A 356 -36.69 9.29 -21.14
N GLY A 357 -36.29 8.30 -20.32
CA GLY A 357 -36.19 6.90 -20.71
C GLY A 357 -34.91 6.54 -21.47
N ASP A 358 -34.02 7.51 -21.69
CA ASP A 358 -32.77 7.36 -22.43
C ASP A 358 -31.62 7.89 -21.57
N TYR A 359 -30.77 6.98 -21.09
CA TYR A 359 -29.69 7.31 -20.16
C TYR A 359 -28.63 8.21 -20.80
N GLU A 360 -28.50 8.20 -22.13
CA GLU A 360 -27.58 9.10 -22.84
C GLU A 360 -28.05 10.56 -22.79
N GLN A 361 -29.34 10.79 -22.49
CA GLN A 361 -29.91 12.12 -22.27
C GLN A 361 -29.88 12.57 -20.80
N GLY A 362 -29.30 11.76 -19.91
CA GLY A 362 -29.04 12.12 -18.53
C GLY A 362 -29.83 11.30 -17.52
N THR A 363 -29.16 10.83 -16.47
CA THR A 363 -29.72 10.03 -15.37
C THR A 363 -29.74 10.80 -14.05
N VAL A 364 -28.76 10.56 -13.17
CA VAL A 364 -28.59 11.27 -11.91
C VAL A 364 -28.11 12.68 -12.21
N GLN A 365 -28.65 13.65 -11.48
CA GLN A 365 -28.43 15.07 -11.72
C GLN A 365 -27.88 15.74 -10.47
N VAL A 366 -26.95 16.67 -10.66
CA VAL A 366 -26.37 17.50 -9.61
C VAL A 366 -26.43 18.97 -9.97
N GLY A 367 -26.80 19.79 -9.00
CA GLY A 367 -26.77 21.24 -9.10
C GLY A 367 -25.39 21.76 -8.70
N LEU A 368 -24.97 22.88 -9.27
CA LEU A 368 -23.75 23.57 -8.87
C LEU A 368 -24.06 25.01 -8.44
N PRO A 369 -23.27 25.59 -7.52
CA PRO A 369 -23.44 26.99 -7.14
C PRO A 369 -23.08 27.92 -8.30
N ALA A 370 -23.64 29.13 -8.26
CA ALA A 370 -23.32 30.16 -9.24
C ALA A 370 -21.83 30.55 -9.14
N GLY A 371 -21.16 30.64 -10.29
CA GLY A 371 -19.74 30.99 -10.36
C GLY A 371 -18.77 29.84 -10.12
N ALA A 372 -19.25 28.58 -10.09
CA ALA A 372 -18.40 27.40 -10.06
C ALA A 372 -17.53 27.32 -11.32
N GLU A 373 -16.23 27.12 -11.12
CA GLU A 373 -15.23 26.95 -12.16
C GLU A 373 -14.46 25.64 -11.96
N ASN A 374 -13.64 25.24 -12.94
CA ASN A 374 -12.82 24.01 -12.91
C ASN A 374 -13.57 22.75 -12.46
N ILE A 375 -14.80 22.60 -12.98
CA ILE A 375 -15.70 21.51 -12.63
C ILE A 375 -15.13 20.17 -13.11
N SER A 376 -15.13 19.18 -12.23
CA SER A 376 -14.77 17.81 -12.56
C SER A 376 -15.66 16.83 -11.79
N PHE A 377 -15.88 15.66 -12.41
CA PHE A 377 -16.71 14.60 -11.88
C PHE A 377 -15.90 13.30 -11.83
N GLN A 378 -16.05 12.57 -10.74
CA GLN A 378 -15.54 11.21 -10.61
C GLN A 378 -16.63 10.34 -10.00
N ARG A 379 -16.70 9.08 -10.44
CA ARG A 379 -17.71 8.14 -9.98
C ARG A 379 -17.08 6.88 -9.40
N GLY A 380 -17.68 6.38 -8.33
CA GLY A 380 -17.45 5.05 -7.78
C GLY A 380 -18.77 4.29 -7.73
N PHE A 381 -18.74 2.98 -7.89
CA PHE A 381 -19.93 2.13 -7.92
C PHE A 381 -19.99 1.25 -6.67
N GLY A 382 -21.20 1.03 -6.15
CA GLY A 382 -21.41 0.24 -4.94
C GLY A 382 -20.99 0.96 -3.66
N THR A 383 -20.77 0.21 -2.59
CA THR A 383 -20.63 0.77 -1.23
C THR A 383 -19.19 1.09 -0.82
N SER A 384 -18.19 0.69 -1.61
CA SER A 384 -16.78 1.05 -1.37
C SER A 384 -16.49 2.45 -1.89
N LEU A 385 -15.65 3.19 -1.16
CA LEU A 385 -15.16 4.52 -1.51
C LEU A 385 -13.68 4.49 -1.94
N ASP A 386 -13.13 3.30 -2.19
CA ASP A 386 -11.69 3.11 -2.36
C ASP A 386 -11.25 3.33 -3.82
N SER A 387 -12.20 3.41 -4.76
CA SER A 387 -11.92 3.58 -6.20
C SER A 387 -12.91 4.55 -6.85
N PHE A 388 -12.36 5.60 -7.44
CA PHE A 388 -13.09 6.58 -8.25
C PHE A 388 -12.50 6.62 -9.65
N LEU A 389 -13.38 6.63 -10.65
CA LEU A 389 -13.05 6.74 -12.06
C LEU A 389 -13.45 8.14 -12.58
N PRO A 390 -12.65 8.79 -13.45
CA PRO A 390 -13.06 10.02 -14.11
C PRO A 390 -14.38 9.84 -14.87
N ALA A 391 -15.32 10.75 -14.67
CA ALA A 391 -16.61 10.77 -15.34
C ALA A 391 -16.68 11.98 -16.31
N THR A 392 -16.08 11.83 -17.49
CA THR A 392 -15.93 12.92 -18.47
C THR A 392 -17.12 13.07 -19.42
N ASP A 393 -18.11 12.20 -19.28
CA ASP A 393 -19.30 12.02 -20.11
C ASP A 393 -20.53 12.77 -19.58
N PHE A 394 -20.38 13.53 -18.49
CA PHE A 394 -21.45 14.38 -17.94
C PHE A 394 -21.93 15.43 -18.95
N ILE A 395 -23.25 15.64 -18.99
CA ILE A 395 -23.91 16.59 -19.88
C ILE A 395 -24.68 17.64 -19.09
N GLN A 396 -24.95 18.80 -19.71
CA GLN A 396 -25.72 19.86 -19.08
C GLN A 396 -27.19 19.80 -19.49
N THR A 397 -28.10 19.68 -18.53
CA THR A 397 -29.54 19.51 -18.75
C THR A 397 -30.33 20.43 -17.82
N GLY A 398 -31.11 21.37 -18.38
CA GLY A 398 -32.06 22.16 -17.59
C GLY A 398 -31.46 23.01 -16.45
N GLY A 399 -30.15 23.33 -16.50
CA GLY A 399 -29.44 24.03 -15.43
C GLY A 399 -28.72 23.13 -14.42
N PHE A 400 -28.81 21.81 -14.59
CA PHE A 400 -28.08 20.80 -13.83
C PHE A 400 -27.02 20.13 -14.70
N TRP A 401 -26.12 19.40 -14.06
CA TRP A 401 -25.24 18.43 -14.70
C TRP A 401 -25.80 17.03 -14.49
N ALA A 402 -25.94 16.27 -15.56
CA ALA A 402 -26.46 14.92 -15.54
C ALA A 402 -25.36 13.91 -15.90
N ASP A 403 -25.30 12.82 -15.14
CA ASP A 403 -24.53 11.63 -15.51
C ASP A 403 -25.20 10.95 -16.71
N THR A 404 -24.45 10.21 -17.50
CA THR A 404 -24.94 9.43 -18.65
C THR A 404 -24.84 7.92 -18.41
N VAL A 405 -24.71 7.52 -17.14
CA VAL A 405 -24.64 6.11 -16.75
C VAL A 405 -25.94 5.70 -16.03
N PRO A 406 -26.56 4.56 -16.40
CA PRO A 406 -27.73 4.05 -15.69
C PRO A 406 -27.47 3.78 -14.20
N LEU A 407 -28.41 4.16 -13.34
CA LEU A 407 -28.30 3.95 -11.90
C LEU A 407 -28.89 2.58 -11.49
N ARG A 408 -28.01 1.67 -11.05
CA ARG A 408 -28.39 0.33 -10.62
C ARG A 408 -29.27 0.37 -9.34
N PRO A 409 -30.18 -0.61 -9.17
CA PRO A 409 -30.94 -0.80 -7.92
C PRO A 409 -30.05 -0.87 -6.68
N GLY A 410 -30.57 -0.42 -5.55
CA GLY A 410 -29.96 -0.61 -4.24
C GLY A 410 -29.47 0.68 -3.57
N ALA A 411 -29.09 0.52 -2.30
CA ALA A 411 -28.58 1.61 -1.47
C ALA A 411 -27.11 1.90 -1.76
N GLY A 412 -26.75 3.18 -1.91
CA GLY A 412 -25.41 3.62 -2.22
C GLY A 412 -24.88 3.04 -3.52
N SER A 413 -25.74 2.89 -4.54
CA SER A 413 -25.35 2.27 -5.80
C SER A 413 -24.42 3.14 -6.64
N LEU A 414 -24.39 4.46 -6.39
CA LEU A 414 -23.49 5.42 -7.03
C LEU A 414 -22.90 6.39 -5.99
N ASN A 415 -21.58 6.46 -5.93
CA ASN A 415 -20.83 7.52 -5.26
C ASN A 415 -20.35 8.51 -6.31
N LEU A 416 -20.74 9.77 -6.20
CA LEU A 416 -20.34 10.82 -7.14
C LEU A 416 -19.54 11.89 -6.40
N LEU A 417 -18.27 12.02 -6.76
CA LEU A 417 -17.40 13.10 -6.32
C LEU A 417 -17.43 14.23 -7.34
N VAL A 418 -17.92 15.38 -6.92
CA VAL A 418 -18.01 16.60 -7.71
C VAL A 418 -17.01 17.60 -7.13
N SER A 419 -16.05 18.04 -7.94
CA SER A 419 -15.06 19.03 -7.52
C SER A 419 -15.15 20.28 -8.38
N TYR A 420 -15.12 21.44 -7.75
CA TYR A 420 -15.14 22.74 -8.41
C TYR A 420 -14.48 23.78 -7.50
N ASP A 421 -14.18 24.96 -8.03
CA ASP A 421 -13.70 26.07 -7.21
C ASP A 421 -14.51 27.36 -7.38
N LEU A 422 -14.51 28.14 -6.30
CA LEU A 422 -15.25 29.39 -6.18
C LEU A 422 -14.32 30.52 -5.75
N PRO A 423 -14.55 31.77 -6.19
CA PRO A 423 -13.91 32.93 -5.59
C PRO A 423 -14.22 33.01 -4.09
N TYR A 424 -13.21 33.27 -3.27
CA TYR A 424 -13.36 33.39 -1.83
C TYR A 424 -12.46 34.49 -1.26
N ASP A 425 -13.02 35.30 -0.37
CA ASP A 425 -12.29 36.37 0.34
C ASP A 425 -12.61 36.27 1.85
N ASP A 426 -13.63 36.99 2.33
CA ASP A 426 -14.01 37.03 3.75
C ASP A 426 -15.27 36.24 4.07
N SER A 427 -16.16 36.12 3.09
CA SER A 427 -17.44 35.45 3.26
C SER A 427 -17.94 34.92 1.93
N LEU A 428 -18.62 33.78 1.97
CA LEU A 428 -19.22 33.15 0.80
C LEU A 428 -20.49 32.41 1.22
N GLN A 429 -21.58 32.68 0.51
CA GLN A 429 -22.77 31.84 0.57
C GLN A 429 -22.66 30.79 -0.53
N LEU A 430 -22.43 29.53 -0.14
CA LEU A 430 -22.47 28.40 -1.02
C LEU A 430 -23.89 27.82 -0.99
N ALA A 431 -24.60 27.96 -2.10
CA ALA A 431 -25.97 27.49 -2.23
C ALA A 431 -26.23 26.99 -3.66
N HIS A 432 -26.89 25.84 -3.77
CA HIS A 432 -27.32 25.28 -5.04
C HIS A 432 -28.54 24.35 -4.84
N PRO A 433 -29.35 24.16 -5.91
CA PRO A 433 -30.48 23.23 -5.84
C PRO A 433 -30.01 21.77 -5.78
N LEU A 434 -30.86 20.92 -5.23
CA LEU A 434 -30.75 19.46 -5.27
C LEU A 434 -31.78 18.92 -6.27
N ALA A 435 -31.33 18.20 -7.29
CA ALA A 435 -32.23 17.61 -8.28
C ALA A 435 -33.00 16.39 -7.75
N HIS A 436 -32.47 15.76 -6.69
CA HIS A 436 -32.99 14.54 -6.07
C HIS A 436 -33.29 14.77 -4.59
N ILE A 437 -34.26 14.03 -4.06
CA ILE A 437 -34.68 14.18 -2.66
C ILE A 437 -33.55 13.73 -1.74
N MET A 438 -33.17 14.59 -0.80
CA MET A 438 -32.28 14.23 0.29
C MET A 438 -32.99 13.30 1.28
N ALA A 439 -32.49 12.08 1.47
CA ALA A 439 -33.02 11.13 2.45
C ALA A 439 -32.28 11.20 3.79
N GLY A 440 -30.98 11.52 3.79
CA GLY A 440 -30.16 11.56 5.00
C GLY A 440 -29.66 12.96 5.36
N SER A 441 -28.41 13.03 5.80
CA SER A 441 -27.77 14.24 6.31
C SER A 441 -26.60 14.69 5.44
N ALA A 442 -26.23 15.96 5.58
CA ALA A 442 -25.01 16.48 5.00
C ALA A 442 -23.97 16.79 6.07
N SER A 443 -22.69 16.75 5.70
CA SER A 443 -21.60 17.23 6.55
C SER A 443 -20.63 18.10 5.78
N VAL A 444 -20.02 19.06 6.47
CA VAL A 444 -18.90 19.86 5.97
C VAL A 444 -17.66 19.51 6.77
N ILE A 445 -16.53 19.38 6.10
CA ILE A 445 -15.19 19.23 6.70
C ILE A 445 -14.30 20.32 6.11
N MET A 446 -13.60 21.04 6.97
CA MET A 446 -12.72 22.14 6.57
C MET A 446 -11.59 22.33 7.58
N ALA A 447 -10.50 22.97 7.17
CA ALA A 447 -9.43 23.31 8.10
C ALA A 447 -9.94 24.27 9.20
N ASP A 448 -9.51 24.06 10.44
CA ASP A 448 -9.75 24.98 11.56
C ASP A 448 -8.79 26.17 11.46
N ALA A 449 -9.12 27.08 10.53
CA ALA A 449 -8.21 28.15 10.09
C ALA A 449 -8.83 29.54 10.25
N GLY A 450 -9.80 29.75 11.13
CA GLY A 450 -10.40 31.07 11.37
C GLY A 450 -11.59 31.41 10.46
N VAL A 451 -12.12 30.42 9.74
CA VAL A 451 -13.39 30.49 9.00
C VAL A 451 -14.40 29.59 9.71
N SER A 452 -15.65 30.05 9.80
CA SER A 452 -16.74 29.31 10.46
C SER A 452 -18.00 29.28 9.61
N VAL A 453 -18.83 28.24 9.79
CA VAL A 453 -20.19 28.19 9.25
C VAL A 453 -21.13 28.90 10.22
N THR A 454 -21.88 29.91 9.75
CA THR A 454 -22.72 30.77 10.61
C THR A 454 -24.19 30.36 10.65
N ASP A 455 -24.63 29.48 9.75
CA ASP A 455 -26.02 29.03 9.66
C ASP A 455 -26.41 28.11 10.83
N ALA A 456 -27.54 28.40 11.48
CA ALA A 456 -27.98 27.69 12.69
C ALA A 456 -28.29 26.19 12.48
N ASN A 457 -28.60 25.77 11.25
CA ASN A 457 -28.88 24.37 10.92
C ASN A 457 -27.60 23.52 10.80
N TRP A 458 -26.43 24.16 10.71
CA TRP A 458 -25.13 23.50 10.64
C TRP A 458 -24.49 23.44 12.03
N VAL A 459 -24.54 22.26 12.64
CA VAL A 459 -24.06 22.05 14.01
C VAL A 459 -22.59 21.61 13.98
N SER A 460 -21.70 22.41 14.57
CA SER A 460 -20.29 22.05 14.72
C SER A 460 -20.12 20.81 15.59
N GLN A 461 -19.25 19.90 15.17
CA GLN A 461 -18.85 18.70 15.91
C GLN A 461 -17.54 18.92 16.71
N GLY A 462 -17.01 20.14 16.68
CA GLY A 462 -15.74 20.50 17.32
C GLY A 462 -14.52 20.27 16.43
N ALA A 463 -13.39 20.83 16.87
CA ALA A 463 -12.11 20.70 16.18
C ALA A 463 -11.44 19.34 16.52
N GLN A 464 -10.84 18.73 15.51
CA GLN A 464 -10.13 17.46 15.59
C GLN A 464 -8.70 17.64 15.08
N ALA A 465 -7.72 17.31 15.92
CA ALA A 465 -6.32 17.36 15.55
C ALA A 465 -5.91 16.08 14.80
N THR A 466 -5.20 16.24 13.69
CA THR A 466 -4.61 15.16 12.90
C THR A 466 -3.11 15.41 12.70
N THR A 467 -2.40 14.44 12.14
CA THR A 467 -1.00 14.61 11.71
C THR A 467 -0.81 15.71 10.66
N SER A 468 -1.87 16.01 9.89
CA SER A 468 -1.86 16.96 8.78
C SER A 468 -2.44 18.33 9.13
N GLY A 469 -2.88 18.54 10.38
CA GLY A 469 -3.48 19.80 10.85
C GLY A 469 -4.74 19.61 11.68
N SER A 470 -5.36 20.72 12.10
CA SER A 470 -6.65 20.74 12.80
C SER A 470 -7.77 20.96 11.80
N PHE A 471 -8.82 20.15 11.89
CA PHE A 471 -10.03 20.29 11.06
C PHE A 471 -11.25 20.49 11.95
N VAL A 472 -12.24 21.21 11.44
CA VAL A 472 -13.57 21.32 12.04
C VAL A 472 -14.57 20.65 11.11
N SER A 473 -15.53 19.93 11.70
CA SER A 473 -16.65 19.38 10.96
C SER A 473 -17.97 19.97 11.44
N TYR A 474 -18.91 20.09 10.51
CA TYR A 474 -20.29 20.50 10.76
C TYR A 474 -21.22 19.44 10.20
N SER A 475 -22.36 19.21 10.86
CA SER A 475 -23.41 18.33 10.37
C SER A 475 -24.73 19.06 10.27
N ASN A 476 -25.53 18.69 9.27
CA ASN A 476 -26.89 19.17 9.10
C ASN A 476 -27.82 17.96 8.86
N SER A 477 -28.55 17.58 9.90
CA SER A 477 -29.49 16.46 9.89
C SER A 477 -30.92 16.86 9.51
N THR A 478 -31.18 18.16 9.27
CA THR A 478 -32.52 18.67 8.93
C THR A 478 -32.75 18.79 7.42
N LEU A 479 -31.79 18.34 6.59
CA LEU A 479 -31.89 18.43 5.14
C LEU A 479 -32.80 17.38 4.50
N ALA A 480 -33.26 16.37 5.25
CA ALA A 480 -34.18 15.37 4.73
C ALA A 480 -35.42 16.03 4.12
N GLY A 481 -35.71 15.72 2.85
CA GLY A 481 -36.80 16.32 2.08
C GLY A 481 -36.54 17.72 1.51
N SER A 482 -35.34 18.29 1.69
CA SER A 482 -34.98 19.60 1.13
C SER A 482 -34.67 19.49 -0.37
N ASP A 483 -35.00 20.53 -1.12
CA ASP A 483 -34.79 20.70 -2.57
C ASP A 483 -33.57 21.58 -2.89
N ALA A 484 -32.88 22.07 -1.87
CA ALA A 484 -31.67 22.87 -1.99
C ALA A 484 -30.80 22.71 -0.74
N ILE A 485 -29.51 23.03 -0.91
CA ILE A 485 -28.56 23.17 0.19
C ILE A 485 -28.01 24.59 0.20
N SER A 486 -27.79 25.12 1.40
CA SER A 486 -27.18 26.44 1.62
C SER A 486 -26.32 26.39 2.87
N LEU A 487 -25.14 27.00 2.77
CA LEU A 487 -24.25 27.28 3.89
C LEU A 487 -23.51 28.60 3.65
N THR A 488 -23.22 29.30 4.74
CA THR A 488 -22.57 30.60 4.75
C THR A 488 -21.28 30.46 5.53
N LEU A 489 -20.17 30.68 4.82
CA LEU A 489 -18.83 30.77 5.38
C LEU A 489 -18.56 32.23 5.76
N ASP A 490 -18.04 32.45 6.95
CA ASP A 490 -17.60 33.77 7.43
C ASP A 490 -16.24 33.66 8.13
N GLY A 491 -15.34 34.58 7.76
CA GLY A 491 -13.99 34.67 8.29
C GLY A 491 -12.92 34.66 7.18
N ARG A 492 -11.72 35.13 7.52
CA ARG A 492 -10.54 35.03 6.64
C ARG A 492 -9.73 33.79 7.02
N PRO A 493 -9.34 32.95 6.05
CA PRO A 493 -8.52 31.78 6.35
C PRO A 493 -7.13 32.26 6.76
N SER A 494 -6.61 31.72 7.86
CA SER A 494 -5.25 31.96 8.35
C SER A 494 -4.22 31.05 7.70
N GLN A 495 -4.69 29.96 7.08
CA GLN A 495 -3.90 28.96 6.36
C GLN A 495 -4.60 28.63 5.05
N ILE A 496 -3.82 28.48 3.99
CA ILE A 496 -4.26 28.05 2.65
C ILE A 496 -3.42 26.86 2.20
N MET A 497 -3.96 26.09 1.26
CA MET A 497 -3.25 24.98 0.63
C MET A 497 -2.79 25.40 -0.77
N ASP A 498 -1.53 25.13 -1.11
CA ASP A 498 -1.03 25.31 -2.47
C ASP A 498 -1.42 24.12 -3.37
N ALA A 499 -1.12 24.22 -4.66
CA ALA A 499 -1.40 23.16 -5.65
C ALA A 499 -0.63 21.86 -5.39
N GLN A 500 0.41 21.89 -4.56
CA GLN A 500 1.21 20.73 -4.16
C GLN A 500 0.74 20.12 -2.84
N GLY A 501 -0.34 20.65 -2.24
CA GLY A 501 -0.90 20.17 -0.98
C GLY A 501 -0.19 20.69 0.27
N ASN A 502 0.73 21.66 0.15
CA ASN A 502 1.41 22.24 1.30
C ASN A 502 0.52 23.28 1.98
N VAL A 503 0.48 23.25 3.31
CA VAL A 503 -0.21 24.24 4.13
C VAL A 503 0.68 25.47 4.32
N LEU A 504 0.24 26.60 3.80
CA LEU A 504 0.96 27.89 3.84
C LEU A 504 0.21 28.90 4.71
N PRO A 505 0.91 29.74 5.50
CA PRO A 505 0.28 30.86 6.18
C PRO A 505 -0.15 31.93 5.17
N VAL A 506 -1.34 32.52 5.36
CA VAL A 506 -1.82 33.60 4.50
C VAL A 506 -0.96 34.85 4.70
N ARG A 507 -0.38 35.38 3.61
CA ARG A 507 0.44 36.60 3.63
C ARG A 507 -0.42 37.82 3.96
N ASN A 508 -0.12 38.49 5.06
CA ASN A 508 -0.80 39.72 5.47
C ASN A 508 -0.01 40.96 5.01
N GLN A 509 -0.36 41.50 3.84
CA GLN A 509 0.24 42.74 3.29
C GLN A 509 0.13 43.94 4.23
N THR A 510 -0.88 43.99 5.11
CA THR A 510 -1.04 45.10 6.07
C THR A 510 0.06 45.07 7.13
N ASN A 511 0.42 43.89 7.62
CA ASN A 511 1.53 43.73 8.55
C ASN A 511 2.87 44.01 7.86
N GLU A 512 3.05 43.62 6.60
CA GLU A 512 4.25 43.93 5.82
C GLU A 512 4.37 45.43 5.52
N LEU A 513 3.27 46.12 5.22
CA LEU A 513 3.21 47.58 5.06
C LEU A 513 3.45 48.33 6.37
N ILE A 514 2.97 47.81 7.51
CA ILE A 514 3.25 48.38 8.83
C ILE A 514 4.72 48.17 9.19
N VAL A 515 5.28 46.98 8.96
CA VAL A 515 6.70 46.69 9.20
C VAL A 515 7.58 47.55 8.28
N GLY A 516 7.22 47.65 7.00
CA GLY A 516 7.88 48.52 6.03
C GLY A 516 7.77 50.01 6.42
N GLY A 517 6.60 50.44 6.88
CA GLY A 517 6.34 51.80 7.36
C GLY A 517 7.10 52.14 8.64
N VAL A 518 7.18 51.21 9.58
CA VAL A 518 7.97 51.35 10.83
C VAL A 518 9.46 51.34 10.52
N ALA A 519 9.93 50.48 9.62
CA ALA A 519 11.32 50.46 9.17
C ALA A 519 11.70 51.76 8.45
N LEU A 520 10.82 52.28 7.58
CA LEU A 520 10.99 53.56 6.91
C LEU A 520 11.02 54.72 7.90
N ALA A 521 10.07 54.77 8.85
CA ALA A 521 10.04 55.78 9.91
C ALA A 521 11.29 55.73 10.80
N GLY A 522 11.77 54.52 11.12
CA GLY A 522 13.01 54.30 11.84
C GLY A 522 14.23 54.82 11.07
N MET A 523 14.34 54.52 9.78
CA MET A 523 15.40 55.04 8.91
C MET A 523 15.37 56.56 8.80
N LEU A 524 14.18 57.16 8.67
CA LEU A 524 14.02 58.62 8.65
C LEU A 524 14.41 59.26 9.98
N ALA A 525 14.09 58.64 11.12
CA ALA A 525 14.49 59.11 12.44
C ALA A 525 16.01 59.03 12.66
N VAL A 526 16.65 57.94 12.22
CA VAL A 526 18.11 57.79 12.24
C VAL A 526 18.78 58.83 11.34
N GLY A 527 18.25 59.02 10.12
CA GLY A 527 18.72 60.05 9.19
C GLY A 527 18.60 61.46 9.77
N PHE A 528 17.46 61.78 10.39
CA PHE A 528 17.25 63.05 11.08
C PHE A 528 18.24 63.25 12.24
N PHE A 529 18.46 62.22 13.07
CA PHE A 529 19.40 62.26 14.18
C PHE A 529 20.85 62.46 13.71
N LEU A 530 21.27 61.78 12.64
CA LEU A 530 22.60 61.94 12.06
C LEU A 530 22.80 63.35 11.47
N VAL A 531 21.80 63.90 10.77
CA VAL A 531 21.83 65.28 10.27
C VAL A 531 21.86 66.30 11.42
N GLN A 532 21.10 66.06 12.48
CA GLN A 532 21.08 66.93 13.67
C GLN A 532 22.41 66.88 14.43
N ARG A 533 23.05 65.71 14.50
CA ARG A 533 24.39 65.53 15.09
C ARG A 533 25.48 66.18 14.24
N TRP A 534 25.38 66.14 12.91
CA TRP A 534 26.28 66.88 12.03
C TRP A 534 26.11 68.40 12.16
N ARG A 535 24.89 68.88 12.38
CA ARG A 535 24.62 70.31 12.62
C ARG A 535 25.05 70.81 13.99
N THR A 536 25.13 69.92 14.99
CA THR A 536 25.47 70.29 16.38
C THR A 536 26.88 69.87 16.80
N ALA A 537 27.67 69.25 15.92
CA ALA A 537 29.08 68.91 16.19
C ALA A 537 29.93 70.20 16.31
N PRO A 538 30.49 70.53 17.48
CA PRO A 538 31.42 71.64 17.63
C PRO A 538 32.77 71.27 17.00
N VAL A 539 33.30 72.16 16.16
CA VAL A 539 34.65 72.08 15.60
C VAL A 539 35.67 72.16 16.75
N GLY A 540 36.22 71.01 17.15
CA GLY A 540 37.28 70.90 18.15
C GLY A 540 38.66 70.94 17.51
N GLN A 541 39.42 71.99 17.83
CA GLN A 541 40.80 72.23 17.41
C GLN A 541 41.79 71.18 17.94
N THR A 542 42.77 70.86 17.09
CA THR A 542 43.96 70.05 17.34
C THR A 542 44.91 70.66 18.38
N SER A 543 45.54 69.83 19.23
CA SER A 543 46.97 69.92 19.58
C SER A 543 47.46 68.74 20.43
N ALA A 544 48.74 68.43 20.28
CA ALA A 544 49.41 67.18 20.58
C ALA A 544 50.05 67.07 21.98
N GLY A 545 50.22 65.82 22.44
CA GLY A 545 51.47 65.32 23.03
C GLY A 545 51.58 65.20 24.56
N ALA A 546 51.52 63.96 25.07
CA ALA A 546 52.41 63.40 26.11
C ALA A 546 52.09 61.91 26.40
N VAL A 547 53.13 61.10 26.62
CA VAL A 547 53.17 59.63 26.82
C VAL A 547 53.99 59.37 28.12
N PRO A 548 54.03 58.20 28.78
CA PRO A 548 53.02 57.21 29.20
C PRO A 548 53.04 56.95 30.74
N GLN A 549 52.09 56.17 31.28
CA GLN A 549 52.40 55.16 32.31
C GLN A 549 51.35 54.04 32.41
N VAL A 550 51.87 52.87 32.76
CA VAL A 550 51.34 51.50 32.73
C VAL A 550 50.23 51.25 33.76
N ALA A 551 49.18 50.49 33.39
CA ALA A 551 48.73 49.29 34.11
C ALA A 551 47.37 48.71 33.63
N ILE A 552 47.45 47.43 33.21
CA ILE A 552 46.47 46.34 33.39
C ILE A 552 45.38 46.13 32.33
N VAL A 553 45.53 44.97 31.69
CA VAL A 553 44.65 44.22 30.75
C VAL A 553 43.45 43.62 31.52
N PRO A 554 42.25 43.52 30.89
CA PRO A 554 41.77 42.18 30.50
C PRO A 554 41.24 42.07 29.06
N GLN A 555 41.88 41.16 28.32
CA GLN A 555 41.48 40.28 27.21
C GLN A 555 40.66 40.75 25.99
N PRO A 556 41.14 40.45 24.76
CA PRO A 556 40.31 40.36 23.57
C PRO A 556 39.57 39.00 23.52
N ARG A 557 38.28 39.01 23.17
CA ARG A 557 37.60 37.80 22.71
C ARG A 557 38.26 37.37 21.39
N ARG A 558 38.96 36.24 21.45
CA ARG A 558 39.41 35.48 20.28
C ARG A 558 38.18 35.11 19.44
N THR A 559 38.00 35.73 18.28
CA THR A 559 37.26 35.09 17.19
C THR A 559 38.10 33.90 16.72
N LYS A 560 37.47 32.73 16.64
CA LYS A 560 38.11 31.53 16.11
C LYS A 560 38.37 31.75 14.61
N PRO A 561 39.55 31.41 14.06
CA PRO A 561 39.85 31.55 12.63
C PRO A 561 38.79 30.93 11.70
N ASN A 562 38.15 29.83 12.13
CA ASN A 562 37.15 29.10 11.35
C ASN A 562 35.84 29.89 11.14
N GLU A 563 35.49 30.85 11.99
CA GLU A 563 34.21 31.56 11.88
C GLU A 563 34.23 32.56 10.70
N THR A 564 35.38 33.20 10.46
CA THR A 564 35.58 34.11 9.32
C THR A 564 35.72 33.35 8.00
N GLN A 565 36.35 32.17 8.01
CA GLN A 565 36.44 31.31 6.81
C GLN A 565 35.09 30.72 6.43
N LYS A 566 34.30 30.28 7.41
CA LYS A 566 32.94 29.78 7.20
C LYS A 566 32.04 30.83 6.57
N SER A 567 32.06 32.06 7.10
CA SER A 567 31.25 33.16 6.55
C SER A 567 31.58 33.44 5.09
N LYS A 568 32.87 33.43 4.72
CA LYS A 568 33.31 33.64 3.34
C LYS A 568 32.91 32.53 2.38
N LEU A 569 32.92 31.27 2.84
CA LEU A 569 32.48 30.13 2.02
C LEU A 569 30.97 30.12 1.81
N LEU A 570 30.20 30.54 2.81
CA LEU A 570 28.75 30.71 2.67
C LEU A 570 28.40 31.85 1.71
N GLU A 571 29.11 32.97 1.80
CA GLU A 571 28.96 34.11 0.89
C GLU A 571 29.34 33.72 -0.55
N ALA A 572 30.43 32.98 -0.75
CA ALA A 572 30.82 32.48 -2.08
C ALA A 572 29.80 31.51 -2.70
N ILE A 573 29.11 30.69 -1.89
CA ILE A 573 28.03 29.82 -2.39
C ILE A 573 26.80 30.65 -2.77
N ALA A 574 26.47 31.69 -1.99
CA ALA A 574 25.36 32.59 -2.31
C ALA A 574 25.62 33.37 -3.59
N ASP A 575 26.82 33.93 -3.76
CA ASP A 575 27.23 34.63 -4.99
C ASP A 575 27.19 33.70 -6.22
N LEU A 576 27.55 32.43 -6.05
CA LEU A 576 27.49 31.43 -7.11
C LEU A 576 26.05 31.05 -7.47
N ASP A 577 25.17 30.91 -6.47
CA ASP A 577 23.74 30.64 -6.67
C ASP A 577 23.07 31.84 -7.40
N ASP A 578 23.39 33.08 -7.00
CA ASP A 578 22.89 34.30 -7.65
C ASP A 578 23.36 34.42 -9.12
N ALA A 579 24.61 34.04 -9.42
CA ALA A 579 25.14 34.09 -10.79
C ALA A 579 24.51 33.03 -11.72
N TYR A 580 24.17 31.84 -11.19
CA TYR A 580 23.43 30.82 -11.93
C TYR A 580 21.98 31.24 -12.19
N ASP A 581 21.29 31.79 -11.18
CA ASP A 581 19.93 32.31 -11.32
C ASP A 581 19.85 33.50 -12.30
N ALA A 582 20.93 34.29 -12.39
CA ALA A 582 21.08 35.36 -13.39
C ALA A 582 21.41 34.84 -14.81
N GLY A 583 21.63 33.53 -14.98
CA GLY A 583 21.97 32.89 -16.26
C GLY A 583 23.39 33.22 -16.76
N GLU A 584 24.29 33.64 -15.87
CA GLU A 584 25.65 34.05 -16.20
C GLU A 584 26.64 32.87 -16.29
N MET A 585 26.18 31.65 -16.00
CA MET A 585 26.99 30.42 -16.00
C MET A 585 26.20 29.18 -16.41
N ASP A 586 26.92 28.19 -16.94
CA ASP A 586 26.36 26.89 -17.38
C ASP A 586 26.10 25.97 -16.19
N GLU A 587 25.05 25.14 -16.27
CA GLU A 587 24.60 24.26 -15.18
C GLU A 587 25.68 23.25 -14.76
N ALA A 588 26.46 22.70 -15.71
CA ALA A 588 27.52 21.75 -15.38
C ALA A 588 28.67 22.42 -14.62
N GLU A 589 28.98 23.67 -14.97
CA GLU A 589 29.99 24.49 -14.28
C GLU A 589 29.53 24.91 -12.88
N TYR A 590 28.26 25.32 -12.76
CA TYR A 590 27.62 25.66 -11.49
C TYR A 590 27.66 24.48 -10.51
N GLN A 591 27.21 23.29 -10.92
CA GLN A 591 27.16 22.12 -10.04
C GLN A 591 28.57 21.72 -9.56
N SER A 592 29.57 21.77 -10.44
CA SER A 592 30.96 21.44 -10.08
C SER A 592 31.53 22.43 -9.06
N GLN A 593 31.41 23.74 -9.31
CA GLN A 593 31.96 24.75 -8.41
C GLN A 593 31.23 24.76 -7.05
N ARG A 594 29.92 24.53 -7.08
CA ARG A 594 29.10 24.46 -5.86
C ARG A 594 29.45 23.26 -4.99
N GLN A 595 29.73 22.11 -5.61
CA GLN A 595 30.14 20.91 -4.88
C GLN A 595 31.51 21.12 -4.22
N GLU A 596 32.46 21.78 -4.88
CA GLU A 596 33.77 22.12 -4.33
C GLU A 596 33.66 23.07 -3.12
N LEU A 597 32.87 24.14 -3.24
CA LEU A 597 32.63 25.08 -2.14
C LEU A 597 31.93 24.40 -0.94
N LYS A 598 30.97 23.50 -1.18
CA LYS A 598 30.33 22.70 -0.12
C LYS A 598 31.30 21.73 0.54
N ALA A 599 32.22 21.12 -0.21
CA ALA A 599 33.25 20.26 0.35
C ALA A 599 34.21 21.06 1.25
N LEU A 600 34.65 22.24 0.80
CA LEU A 600 35.47 23.16 1.61
C LEU A 600 34.73 23.63 2.87
N LEU A 601 33.44 23.96 2.76
CA LEU A 601 32.61 24.37 3.90
C LEU A 601 32.46 23.24 4.92
N THR A 602 32.26 22.00 4.45
CA THR A 602 32.19 20.80 5.30
C THR A 602 33.51 20.56 6.03
N ALA A 603 34.64 20.74 5.34
CA ALA A 603 35.97 20.59 5.93
C ALA A 603 36.29 21.64 7.02
N VAL A 604 35.65 22.81 6.99
CA VAL A 604 35.75 23.84 8.05
C VAL A 604 34.78 23.56 9.21
N TRP A 605 33.77 22.71 8.99
CA TRP A 605 32.72 22.35 9.95
C TRP A 605 33.07 21.14 10.84
N GLN A 606 33.98 20.26 10.39
CA GLN A 606 34.62 19.20 11.20
C GLN A 606 35.78 19.76 12.02
#